data_AF-A0A8B6XJR3-F1
#
_entry.id   AF-A0A8B6XJR3-F1
#
_cell.length_a   1.000
_cell.length_b   1.000
_cell.length_c   1.000
_cell.angle_alpha   90.00
_cell.angle_beta   90.00
_cell.angle_gamma   90.00
#
_symmetry.space_group_name_H-M   'P 1'
#
loop_
_entity.id
_entity.type
_entity.pdbx_description
1 polymer ?
#
loop_
_entity_poly.entity_id
_entity_poly.type
_entity_poly.pdbx_seq_one_letter_code
_entity_poly.pdbx_strand_id
1 'polypeptide(L)'
;MSSKEFQNLSLKYEQINAERNKLKQDYEEIVLLREQEKQENSKYKKDSLNAKTFDDLSKENDSLKFNFDDTQELFLFKKCKHLEEDNSKLKQQYDVLKADYDLIVIERNALKQQCAAAICGYEKALRDRDDAMHDVLLHKQQWVAAARELEQAVRLKLQMSKDIIKLREERNSALHEYKLVMSERDTVHQEIEKLQHDLGITKEEAKKLIDDKEKVFLEKEGLQHEIIAVLADRDQAFKEVHDLRVRLQIALKEKEQSVKQLEEQQQDYEMLKQERNAAQKERGEAIIHRDRILKECFEVKNILTLIEQGKGDTENLKKPFDELSNELTKAWNIAEVSMSRRDWAFSVRDKVVRELEDYKEKYKQCMHKNELLQDELKEFKSEYELKKKWFASIIQQLQLRSPVGFDLSSVHLQSSQDSAIDTDSLSYHIETVVLEKNMEDKTFGFNIGGGSDAPLTPHDSSVFVVAVHQGTVAAKKL
;
A
#
# COMPACT_ATOMS: atom_id res chain seq x y z
N MET A 1 -156.97 -102.31 -3.39
CA MET A 1 -155.98 -102.48 -2.30
C MET A 1 -154.67 -102.93 -2.94
N SER A 2 -153.48 -102.35 -2.77
CA SER A 2 -153.13 -100.94 -2.58
C SER A 2 -152.97 -100.27 -3.97
N SER A 3 -153.39 -99.01 -4.12
CA SER A 3 -153.68 -98.32 -5.40
C SER A 3 -152.57 -98.36 -6.47
N LYS A 4 -151.30 -98.57 -6.06
CA LYS A 4 -150.16 -98.71 -6.97
C LYS A 4 -150.03 -100.09 -7.64
N GLU A 5 -150.53 -101.16 -7.03
CA GLU A 5 -150.41 -102.52 -7.60
C GLU A 5 -151.42 -102.77 -8.72
N PHE A 6 -152.61 -102.16 -8.65
CA PHE A 6 -153.61 -102.26 -9.72
C PHE A 6 -153.21 -101.46 -10.97
N GLN A 7 -152.60 -100.28 -10.81
CA GLN A 7 -152.05 -99.51 -11.94
C GLN A 7 -150.85 -100.22 -12.59
N ASN A 8 -149.98 -100.87 -11.81
CA ASN A 8 -148.85 -101.61 -12.37
C ASN A 8 -149.26 -102.89 -13.11
N LEU A 9 -150.29 -103.59 -12.64
CA LEU A 9 -150.85 -104.76 -13.34
C LEU A 9 -151.63 -104.36 -14.61
N SER A 10 -152.34 -103.23 -14.59
CA SER A 10 -153.01 -102.69 -15.78
C SER A 10 -152.01 -102.25 -16.85
N LEU A 11 -150.93 -101.54 -16.46
CA LEU A 11 -149.87 -101.15 -17.38
C LEU A 11 -149.10 -102.35 -17.95
N LYS A 12 -148.82 -103.38 -17.12
CA LYS A 12 -148.23 -104.63 -17.62
C LYS A 12 -149.16 -105.39 -18.56
N TYR A 13 -150.46 -105.40 -18.30
CA TYR A 13 -151.42 -106.06 -19.17
C TYR A 13 -151.53 -105.33 -20.52
N GLU A 14 -151.55 -103.99 -20.53
CA GLU A 14 -151.54 -103.20 -21.77
C GLU A 14 -150.22 -103.33 -22.55
N GLN A 15 -149.07 -103.37 -21.87
CA GLN A 15 -147.78 -103.62 -22.52
C GLN A 15 -147.70 -105.01 -23.14
N ILE A 16 -148.15 -106.05 -22.44
CA ILE A 16 -148.17 -107.43 -22.96
C ILE A 16 -149.15 -107.54 -24.15
N ASN A 17 -150.28 -106.85 -24.11
CA ASN A 17 -151.23 -106.88 -25.23
C ASN A 17 -150.71 -106.10 -26.45
N ALA A 18 -150.00 -104.98 -26.22
CA ALA A 18 -149.32 -104.24 -27.27
C ALA A 18 -148.20 -105.06 -27.93
N GLU A 19 -147.38 -105.77 -27.13
CA GLU A 19 -146.34 -106.68 -27.64
C GLU A 19 -146.95 -107.87 -28.39
N ARG A 20 -148.05 -108.44 -27.90
CA ARG A 20 -148.73 -109.56 -28.59
C ARG A 20 -149.31 -109.13 -29.93
N ASN A 21 -149.87 -107.92 -30.04
CA ASN A 21 -150.38 -107.40 -31.30
C ASN A 21 -149.26 -107.05 -32.28
N LYS A 22 -148.12 -106.53 -31.78
CA LYS A 22 -146.92 -106.32 -32.59
C LYS A 22 -146.39 -107.64 -33.15
N LEU A 23 -146.23 -108.66 -32.32
CA LEU A 23 -145.79 -109.98 -32.75
C LEU A 23 -146.75 -110.64 -33.75
N LYS A 24 -148.05 -110.34 -33.67
CA LYS A 24 -149.03 -110.84 -34.63
C LYS A 24 -148.91 -110.14 -35.99
N GLN A 25 -148.69 -108.81 -35.99
CA GLN A 25 -148.37 -108.05 -37.20
C GLN A 25 -147.06 -108.52 -37.84
N ASP A 26 -146.00 -108.69 -37.04
CA ASP A 26 -144.71 -109.16 -37.53
C ASP A 26 -144.80 -110.59 -38.08
N TYR A 27 -145.64 -111.46 -37.50
CA TYR A 27 -145.88 -112.81 -38.01
C TYR A 27 -146.66 -112.80 -39.34
N GLU A 28 -147.67 -111.94 -39.48
CA GLU A 28 -148.40 -111.76 -40.75
C GLU A 28 -147.51 -111.15 -41.85
N GLU A 29 -146.63 -110.21 -41.49
CA GLU A 29 -145.63 -109.62 -42.41
C GLU A 29 -144.59 -110.66 -42.86
N ILE A 30 -144.09 -111.51 -41.96
CA ILE A 30 -143.17 -112.61 -42.31
C ILE A 30 -143.85 -113.65 -43.21
N VAL A 31 -145.13 -113.95 -42.98
CA VAL A 31 -145.89 -114.86 -43.86
C VAL A 31 -146.03 -114.25 -45.25
N LEU A 32 -146.39 -112.97 -45.36
CA LEU A 32 -146.47 -112.26 -46.65
C LEU A 32 -145.11 -112.16 -47.36
N LEU A 33 -144.02 -111.93 -46.63
CA LEU A 33 -142.66 -111.93 -47.19
C LEU A 33 -142.23 -113.34 -47.63
N ARG A 34 -142.62 -114.41 -46.93
CA ARG A 34 -142.39 -115.81 -47.38
C ARG A 34 -143.26 -116.20 -48.57
N GLU A 35 -144.44 -115.62 -48.71
CA GLU A 35 -145.33 -115.82 -49.86
C GLU A 35 -144.82 -115.05 -51.09
N GLN A 36 -144.24 -113.85 -50.88
CA GLN A 36 -143.49 -113.11 -51.91
C GLN A 36 -142.19 -113.83 -52.31
N GLU A 37 -141.42 -114.40 -51.38
CA GLU A 37 -140.26 -115.24 -51.72
C GLU A 37 -140.66 -116.50 -52.49
N LYS A 38 -141.83 -117.11 -52.22
CA LYS A 38 -142.36 -118.24 -53.00
C LYS A 38 -142.83 -117.83 -54.40
N GLN A 39 -143.36 -116.62 -54.58
CA GLN A 39 -143.77 -116.11 -55.89
C GLN A 39 -142.57 -115.60 -56.71
N GLU A 40 -141.53 -115.03 -56.10
CA GLU A 40 -140.29 -114.65 -56.80
C GLU A 40 -139.38 -115.86 -57.11
N ASN A 41 -139.33 -116.89 -56.25
CA ASN A 41 -138.63 -118.15 -56.58
C ASN A 41 -139.30 -118.97 -57.71
N SER A 42 -140.56 -118.66 -58.06
CA SER A 42 -141.24 -119.28 -59.20
C SER A 42 -140.94 -118.61 -60.55
N LYS A 43 -140.27 -117.45 -60.59
CA LYS A 43 -139.76 -116.84 -61.83
C LYS A 43 -138.33 -117.30 -62.21
N TYR A 44 -137.67 -118.06 -61.33
CA TYR A 44 -136.32 -118.59 -61.52
C TYR A 44 -136.25 -120.01 -62.10
N LYS A 45 -137.34 -120.56 -62.66
CA LYS A 45 -137.27 -121.86 -63.30
C LYS A 45 -138.19 -121.98 -64.51
N LYS A 46 -137.53 -121.90 -65.68
CA LYS A 46 -137.79 -122.74 -66.86
C LYS A 46 -138.70 -122.12 -67.94
N ASP A 47 -138.09 -121.23 -68.71
CA ASP A 47 -138.30 -121.00 -70.15
C ASP A 47 -136.91 -120.56 -70.66
N SER A 48 -136.35 -120.95 -71.78
CA SER A 48 -136.77 -121.72 -72.94
C SER A 48 -135.45 -122.05 -73.66
N LEU A 49 -135.36 -123.22 -74.30
CA LEU A 49 -134.30 -123.47 -75.28
C LEU A 49 -134.32 -122.33 -76.31
N ASN A 50 -133.19 -121.61 -76.48
CA ASN A 50 -132.65 -121.18 -77.78
C ASN A 50 -131.41 -120.28 -77.61
N ALA A 51 -130.42 -120.50 -78.45
CA ALA A 51 -129.07 -119.94 -78.38
C ALA A 51 -129.01 -118.40 -78.39
N LYS A 52 -128.41 -117.82 -77.35
CA LYS A 52 -127.46 -116.70 -77.45
C LYS A 52 -126.15 -117.19 -76.85
N THR A 53 -125.09 -117.14 -77.65
CA THR A 53 -123.79 -117.72 -77.37
C THR A 53 -123.10 -117.04 -76.18
N PHE A 54 -122.44 -117.81 -75.33
CA PHE A 54 -121.47 -117.35 -74.30
C PHE A 54 -120.50 -116.29 -74.85
N ASP A 55 -120.22 -116.38 -76.15
CA ASP A 55 -119.42 -115.46 -76.94
C ASP A 55 -119.91 -113.99 -76.88
N ASP A 56 -121.22 -113.74 -76.86
CA ASP A 56 -121.75 -112.35 -76.87
C ASP A 56 -121.67 -111.69 -75.49
N LEU A 57 -121.93 -112.44 -74.41
CA LEU A 57 -121.76 -111.96 -73.04
C LEU A 57 -120.29 -111.85 -72.63
N SER A 58 -119.43 -112.74 -73.15
CA SER A 58 -117.98 -112.59 -73.02
C SER A 58 -117.54 -111.30 -73.69
N LYS A 59 -117.96 -111.03 -74.93
CA LYS A 59 -117.64 -109.79 -75.65
C LYS A 59 -118.11 -108.53 -74.92
N GLU A 60 -119.29 -108.52 -74.31
CA GLU A 60 -119.79 -107.36 -73.54
C GLU A 60 -119.02 -107.17 -72.22
N ASN A 61 -118.72 -108.25 -71.50
CA ASN A 61 -117.90 -108.21 -70.27
C ASN A 61 -116.44 -107.82 -70.57
N ASP A 62 -115.88 -108.33 -71.67
CA ASP A 62 -114.56 -107.97 -72.18
C ASP A 62 -114.54 -106.50 -72.61
N SER A 63 -115.63 -105.97 -73.18
CA SER A 63 -115.78 -104.55 -73.51
C SER A 63 -115.88 -103.66 -72.26
N LEU A 64 -116.60 -104.10 -71.23
CA LEU A 64 -116.70 -103.37 -69.95
C LEU A 64 -115.38 -103.38 -69.19
N LYS A 65 -114.65 -104.50 -69.18
CA LYS A 65 -113.29 -104.58 -68.63
C LYS A 65 -112.34 -103.68 -69.38
N PHE A 66 -112.35 -103.72 -70.71
CA PHE A 66 -111.54 -102.83 -71.53
C PHE A 66 -111.84 -101.36 -71.21
N ASN A 67 -113.12 -100.98 -71.13
CA ASN A 67 -113.49 -99.62 -70.76
C ASN A 67 -113.08 -99.27 -69.31
N PHE A 68 -113.22 -100.18 -68.35
CA PHE A 68 -112.80 -99.97 -66.97
C PHE A 68 -111.28 -99.79 -66.86
N ASP A 69 -110.51 -100.67 -67.51
CA ASP A 69 -109.06 -100.62 -67.57
C ASP A 69 -108.58 -99.34 -68.27
N ASP A 70 -109.20 -98.94 -69.37
CA ASP A 70 -108.90 -97.68 -70.07
C ASP A 70 -109.26 -96.44 -69.21
N THR A 71 -110.37 -96.51 -68.46
CA THR A 71 -110.75 -95.44 -67.50
C THR A 71 -109.79 -95.38 -66.31
N GLN A 72 -109.33 -96.54 -65.82
CA GLN A 72 -108.36 -96.66 -64.73
C GLN A 72 -106.97 -96.19 -65.16
N GLU A 73 -106.52 -96.58 -66.34
CA GLU A 73 -105.27 -96.13 -66.95
C GLU A 73 -105.31 -94.62 -67.18
N LEU A 74 -106.42 -94.09 -67.69
CA LEU A 74 -106.61 -92.64 -67.84
C LEU A 74 -106.60 -91.91 -66.48
N PHE A 75 -107.17 -92.49 -65.43
CA PHE A 75 -107.13 -91.93 -64.07
C PHE A 75 -105.72 -91.93 -63.49
N LEU A 76 -105.00 -93.05 -63.60
CA LEU A 76 -103.62 -93.17 -63.16
C LEU A 76 -102.70 -92.25 -63.94
N PHE A 77 -102.87 -92.16 -65.26
CA PHE A 77 -102.15 -91.22 -66.11
C PHE A 77 -102.40 -89.77 -65.69
N LYS A 78 -103.66 -89.37 -65.46
CA LYS A 78 -104.00 -88.03 -64.95
C LYS A 78 -103.37 -87.76 -63.58
N LYS A 79 -103.37 -88.75 -62.67
CA LYS A 79 -102.75 -88.63 -61.34
C LYS A 79 -101.23 -88.54 -61.42
N CYS A 80 -100.58 -89.36 -62.25
CA CYS A 80 -99.15 -89.30 -62.51
C CYS A 80 -98.77 -87.95 -63.11
N LYS A 81 -99.51 -87.47 -64.11
CA LYS A 81 -99.30 -86.15 -64.71
C LYS A 81 -99.44 -85.04 -63.67
N HIS A 82 -100.44 -85.11 -62.78
CA HIS A 82 -100.61 -84.13 -61.71
C HIS A 82 -99.45 -84.15 -60.71
N LEU A 83 -98.98 -85.34 -60.33
CA LEU A 83 -97.81 -85.50 -59.46
C LEU A 83 -96.51 -85.04 -60.12
N GLU A 84 -96.33 -85.26 -61.42
CA GLU A 84 -95.21 -84.73 -62.20
C GLU A 84 -95.24 -83.21 -62.28
N GLU A 85 -96.41 -82.63 -62.54
CA GLU A 85 -96.62 -81.18 -62.52
C GLU A 85 -96.31 -80.59 -61.14
N ASP A 86 -96.77 -81.22 -60.05
CA ASP A 86 -96.52 -80.76 -58.69
C ASP A 86 -95.07 -80.94 -58.25
N ASN A 87 -94.42 -82.03 -58.64
CA ASN A 87 -92.99 -82.24 -58.40
C ASN A 87 -92.15 -81.23 -59.20
N SER A 88 -92.55 -80.92 -60.44
CA SER A 88 -91.93 -79.87 -61.25
C SER A 88 -92.08 -78.49 -60.59
N LYS A 89 -93.27 -78.16 -60.07
CA LYS A 89 -93.51 -76.91 -59.33
C LYS A 89 -92.68 -76.85 -58.04
N LEU A 90 -92.66 -77.93 -57.26
CA LEU A 90 -91.87 -78.00 -56.01
C LEU A 90 -90.38 -77.86 -56.28
N LYS A 91 -89.87 -78.52 -57.32
CA LYS A 91 -88.47 -78.38 -57.73
C LYS A 91 -88.14 -76.95 -58.14
N GLN A 92 -89.01 -76.32 -58.93
CA GLN A 92 -88.85 -74.91 -59.30
C GLN A 92 -88.85 -74.00 -58.06
N GLN A 93 -89.75 -74.22 -57.10
CA GLN A 93 -89.78 -73.47 -55.84
C GLN A 93 -88.50 -73.68 -55.01
N TYR A 94 -88.00 -74.91 -54.93
CA TYR A 94 -86.75 -75.23 -54.25
C TYR A 94 -85.55 -74.53 -54.92
N ASP A 95 -85.46 -74.57 -56.24
CA ASP A 95 -84.37 -73.94 -56.99
C ASP A 95 -84.38 -72.41 -56.81
N VAL A 96 -85.56 -71.78 -56.82
CA VAL A 96 -85.72 -70.34 -56.51
C VAL A 96 -85.28 -70.05 -55.08
N LEU A 97 -85.78 -70.82 -54.09
CA LEU A 97 -85.43 -70.60 -52.69
C LEU A 97 -83.93 -70.81 -52.42
N LYS A 98 -83.31 -71.77 -53.11
CA LYS A 98 -81.87 -72.01 -53.03
C LYS A 98 -81.08 -70.84 -53.63
N ALA A 99 -81.51 -70.31 -54.78
CA ALA A 99 -80.89 -69.12 -55.36
C ALA A 99 -81.02 -67.90 -54.43
N ASP A 100 -82.19 -67.70 -53.82
CA ASP A 100 -82.42 -66.65 -52.82
C ASP A 100 -81.52 -66.84 -51.58
N TYR A 101 -81.39 -68.07 -51.09
CA TYR A 101 -80.48 -68.40 -49.99
C TYR A 101 -79.02 -68.07 -50.34
N ASP A 102 -78.56 -68.48 -51.53
CA ASP A 102 -77.20 -68.22 -51.98
C ASP A 102 -76.93 -66.71 -52.12
N LEU A 103 -77.90 -65.93 -52.63
CA LEU A 103 -77.84 -64.46 -52.67
C LEU A 103 -77.74 -63.85 -51.28
N ILE A 104 -78.60 -64.26 -50.33
CA ILE A 104 -78.55 -63.78 -48.94
C ILE A 104 -77.21 -64.10 -48.29
N VAL A 105 -76.62 -65.28 -48.56
CA VAL A 105 -75.29 -65.65 -48.04
C VAL A 105 -74.20 -64.74 -48.60
N ILE A 106 -74.25 -64.40 -49.89
CA ILE A 106 -73.32 -63.46 -50.52
C ILE A 106 -73.46 -62.07 -49.89
N GLU A 107 -74.68 -61.54 -49.76
CA GLU A 107 -74.94 -60.23 -49.15
C GLU A 107 -74.46 -60.19 -47.69
N ARG A 108 -74.77 -61.21 -46.89
CA ARG A 108 -74.29 -61.34 -45.50
C ARG A 108 -72.77 -61.33 -45.45
N ASN A 109 -72.09 -62.05 -46.34
CA ASN A 109 -70.63 -62.09 -46.37
C ASN A 109 -70.03 -60.74 -46.79
N ALA A 110 -70.64 -60.06 -47.77
CA ALA A 110 -70.23 -58.72 -48.18
C ALA A 110 -70.39 -57.70 -47.04
N LEU A 111 -71.54 -57.70 -46.35
CA LEU A 111 -71.77 -56.86 -45.18
C LEU A 111 -70.77 -57.18 -44.05
N LYS A 112 -70.48 -58.46 -43.80
CA LYS A 112 -69.47 -58.87 -42.81
C LYS A 112 -68.09 -58.30 -43.15
N GLN A 113 -67.68 -58.35 -44.42
CA GLN A 113 -66.42 -57.76 -44.87
C GLN A 113 -66.41 -56.23 -44.71
N GLN A 114 -67.52 -55.56 -45.04
CA GLN A 114 -67.66 -54.11 -44.85
C GLN A 114 -67.57 -53.73 -43.36
N CYS A 115 -68.25 -54.45 -42.47
CA CYS A 115 -68.14 -54.25 -41.03
C CYS A 115 -66.70 -54.47 -40.53
N ALA A 116 -66.02 -55.53 -40.99
CA ALA A 116 -64.63 -55.77 -40.62
C ALA A 116 -63.70 -54.65 -41.11
N ALA A 117 -63.86 -54.18 -42.36
CA ALA A 117 -63.10 -53.08 -42.91
C ALA A 117 -63.34 -51.76 -42.14
N ALA A 118 -64.59 -51.49 -41.75
CA ALA A 118 -64.94 -50.34 -40.92
C ALA A 118 -64.28 -50.41 -39.54
N ILE A 119 -64.33 -51.57 -38.87
CA ILE A 119 -63.66 -51.79 -37.57
C ILE A 119 -62.16 -51.53 -37.69
N CYS A 120 -61.47 -52.15 -38.67
CA CYS A 120 -60.05 -51.92 -38.88
C CYS A 120 -59.72 -50.45 -39.21
N GLY A 121 -60.60 -49.77 -39.95
CA GLY A 121 -60.50 -48.34 -40.22
C GLY A 121 -60.58 -47.48 -38.96
N TYR A 122 -61.55 -47.77 -38.07
CA TYR A 122 -61.68 -47.11 -36.78
C TYR A 122 -60.49 -47.38 -35.85
N GLU A 123 -60.02 -48.63 -35.78
CA GLU A 123 -58.83 -48.99 -35.01
C GLU A 123 -57.56 -48.27 -35.49
N LYS A 124 -57.42 -48.09 -36.81
CA LYS A 124 -56.34 -47.29 -37.39
C LYS A 124 -56.49 -45.82 -37.00
N ALA A 125 -57.67 -45.23 -37.18
CA ALA A 125 -57.92 -43.84 -36.83
C ALA A 125 -57.70 -43.54 -35.34
N LEU A 126 -58.02 -44.49 -34.45
CA LEU A 126 -57.72 -44.38 -33.02
C LEU A 126 -56.22 -44.37 -32.73
N ARG A 127 -55.45 -45.27 -33.37
CA ARG A 127 -53.98 -45.26 -33.26
C ARG A 127 -53.37 -43.97 -33.79
N ASP A 128 -53.78 -43.54 -34.98
CA ASP A 128 -53.30 -42.30 -35.59
C ASP A 128 -53.62 -41.07 -34.70
N ARG A 129 -54.79 -41.06 -34.02
CA ARG A 129 -55.14 -40.03 -33.04
C ARG A 129 -54.22 -40.08 -31.80
N ASP A 130 -53.97 -41.27 -31.27
CA ASP A 130 -53.15 -41.44 -30.06
C ASP A 130 -51.68 -41.05 -30.33
N ASP A 131 -51.15 -41.40 -31.50
CA ASP A 131 -49.83 -40.98 -31.97
C ASP A 131 -49.76 -39.44 -32.12
N ALA A 132 -50.76 -38.82 -32.76
CA ALA A 132 -50.83 -37.37 -32.89
C ALA A 132 -50.95 -36.66 -31.52
N MET A 133 -51.69 -37.23 -30.57
CA MET A 133 -51.75 -36.71 -29.20
C MET A 133 -50.39 -36.79 -28.49
N HIS A 134 -49.66 -37.89 -28.69
CA HIS A 134 -48.31 -38.06 -28.15
C HIS A 134 -47.34 -37.01 -28.72
N ASP A 135 -47.35 -36.80 -30.04
CA ASP A 135 -46.50 -35.81 -30.72
C ASP A 135 -46.80 -34.38 -30.23
N VAL A 136 -48.08 -34.02 -30.07
CA VAL A 136 -48.47 -32.71 -29.52
C VAL A 136 -47.95 -32.52 -28.10
N LEU A 137 -48.01 -33.56 -27.25
CA LEU A 137 -47.47 -33.50 -25.89
C LEU A 137 -45.95 -33.30 -25.89
N LEU A 138 -45.24 -34.03 -26.74
CA LEU A 138 -43.78 -33.92 -26.88
C LEU A 138 -43.38 -32.52 -27.36
N HIS A 139 -44.03 -32.01 -28.40
CA HIS A 139 -43.79 -30.66 -28.89
C HIS A 139 -44.09 -29.59 -27.84
N LYS A 140 -45.16 -29.76 -27.06
CA LYS A 140 -45.47 -28.85 -25.95
C LYS A 140 -44.38 -28.86 -24.88
N GLN A 141 -43.84 -30.04 -24.54
CA GLN A 141 -42.73 -30.14 -23.58
C GLN A 141 -41.46 -29.46 -24.11
N GLN A 142 -41.13 -29.68 -25.38
CA GLN A 142 -39.99 -29.02 -26.04
C GLN A 142 -40.16 -27.50 -26.07
N TRP A 143 -41.35 -27.01 -26.40
CA TRP A 143 -41.64 -25.58 -26.43
C TRP A 143 -41.50 -24.94 -25.06
N VAL A 144 -41.99 -25.61 -24.00
CA VAL A 144 -41.82 -25.16 -22.62
C VAL A 144 -40.36 -25.18 -22.20
N ALA A 145 -39.58 -26.20 -22.58
CA ALA A 145 -38.14 -26.25 -22.30
C ALA A 145 -37.40 -25.09 -22.99
N ALA A 146 -37.64 -24.88 -24.28
CA ALA A 146 -37.06 -23.78 -25.06
C ALA A 146 -37.46 -22.40 -24.49
N ALA A 147 -38.71 -22.24 -24.05
CA ALA A 147 -39.17 -21.01 -23.41
C ALA A 147 -38.42 -20.72 -22.09
N ARG A 148 -38.16 -21.74 -21.27
CA ARG A 148 -37.35 -21.60 -20.05
C ARG A 148 -35.91 -21.21 -20.36
N GLU A 149 -35.30 -21.83 -21.37
CA GLU A 149 -33.93 -21.49 -21.80
C GLU A 149 -33.85 -20.04 -22.29
N LEU A 150 -34.83 -19.58 -23.09
CA LEU A 150 -34.92 -18.19 -23.53
C LEU A 150 -35.05 -17.23 -22.34
N GLU A 151 -35.90 -17.56 -21.36
CA GLU A 151 -36.07 -16.74 -20.16
C GLU A 151 -34.78 -16.63 -19.33
N GLN A 152 -34.06 -17.74 -19.17
CA GLN A 152 -32.75 -17.75 -18.51
C GLN A 152 -31.72 -16.91 -19.27
N ALA A 153 -31.65 -17.04 -20.60
CA ALA A 153 -30.76 -16.25 -21.43
C ALA A 153 -31.05 -14.75 -21.32
N VAL A 154 -32.33 -14.36 -21.28
CA VAL A 154 -32.74 -12.96 -21.09
C VAL A 154 -32.33 -12.46 -19.70
N ARG A 155 -32.55 -13.24 -18.63
CA ARG A 155 -32.12 -12.88 -17.27
C ARG A 155 -30.61 -12.67 -17.20
N LEU A 156 -29.82 -13.58 -17.78
CA LEU A 156 -28.36 -13.46 -17.84
C LEU A 156 -27.93 -12.22 -18.62
N LYS A 157 -28.54 -11.96 -19.79
CA LYS A 157 -28.25 -10.74 -20.57
C LYS A 157 -28.55 -9.46 -19.78
N LEU A 158 -29.66 -9.41 -19.06
CA LEU A 158 -30.01 -8.26 -18.22
C LEU A 158 -29.01 -8.08 -17.07
N GLN A 159 -28.60 -9.18 -16.44
CA GLN A 159 -27.60 -9.15 -15.37
C GLN A 159 -26.25 -8.64 -15.90
N MET A 160 -25.76 -9.20 -17.01
CA MET A 160 -24.53 -8.74 -17.66
C MET A 160 -24.61 -7.26 -18.06
N SER A 161 -25.75 -6.80 -18.56
CA SER A 161 -25.96 -5.37 -18.87
C SER A 161 -25.86 -4.47 -17.64
N LYS A 162 -26.40 -4.90 -16.50
CA LYS A 162 -26.28 -4.16 -15.23
C LYS A 162 -24.84 -4.14 -14.74
N ASP A 163 -24.14 -5.27 -14.83
CA ASP A 163 -22.75 -5.38 -14.39
C ASP A 163 -21.82 -4.52 -15.27
N ILE A 164 -22.09 -4.43 -16.58
CA ILE A 164 -21.37 -3.50 -17.48
C ILE A 164 -21.57 -2.03 -17.06
N ILE A 165 -22.77 -1.65 -16.62
CA ILE A 165 -23.04 -0.28 -16.15
C ILE A 165 -22.26 0.01 -14.87
N LYS A 166 -22.31 -0.90 -13.88
CA LYS A 166 -21.55 -0.76 -12.63
C LYS A 166 -20.05 -0.65 -12.88
N LEU A 167 -19.48 -1.53 -13.71
CA LEU A 167 -18.06 -1.48 -14.07
C LEU A 167 -17.68 -0.18 -14.79
N ARG A 168 -18.60 0.42 -15.57
CA ARG A 168 -18.38 1.74 -16.17
C ARG A 168 -18.39 2.86 -15.13
N GLU A 169 -19.30 2.81 -14.16
CA GLU A 169 -19.37 3.78 -13.06
C GLU A 169 -18.12 3.72 -12.18
N GLU A 170 -17.70 2.51 -11.77
CA GLU A 170 -16.47 2.28 -11.01
C GLU A 170 -15.23 2.80 -11.77
N ARG A 171 -15.12 2.47 -13.06
CA ARG A 171 -14.03 2.98 -13.91
C ARG A 171 -14.05 4.50 -14.03
N ASN A 172 -15.22 5.13 -14.14
CA ASN A 172 -15.33 6.59 -14.18
C ASN A 172 -14.98 7.24 -12.84
N SER A 173 -15.37 6.61 -11.72
CA SER A 173 -15.00 7.06 -10.36
C SER A 173 -13.49 6.99 -10.15
N ALA A 174 -12.86 5.87 -10.49
CA ALA A 174 -11.42 5.70 -10.40
C ALA A 174 -10.66 6.71 -11.27
N LEU A 175 -11.16 7.00 -12.48
CA LEU A 175 -10.58 8.04 -13.34
C LEU A 175 -10.76 9.45 -12.75
N HIS A 176 -11.85 9.72 -12.05
CA HIS A 176 -12.07 11.00 -11.37
C HIS A 176 -11.11 11.17 -10.20
N GLU A 177 -10.96 10.15 -9.35
CA GLU A 177 -9.98 10.13 -8.26
C GLU A 177 -8.55 10.29 -8.77
N TYR A 178 -8.18 9.57 -9.84
CA TYR A 178 -6.88 9.75 -10.47
C TYR A 178 -6.63 11.20 -10.91
N LYS A 179 -7.64 11.87 -11.51
CA LYS A 179 -7.52 13.28 -11.90
C LYS A 179 -7.33 14.19 -10.69
N LEU A 180 -8.03 13.94 -9.58
CA LEU A 180 -7.88 14.71 -8.34
C LEU A 180 -6.46 14.55 -7.78
N VAL A 181 -5.99 13.31 -7.62
CA VAL A 181 -4.63 13.00 -7.15
C VAL A 181 -3.58 13.68 -8.02
N MET A 182 -3.76 13.66 -9.35
CA MET A 182 -2.85 14.35 -10.27
C MET A 182 -2.85 15.88 -10.05
N SER A 183 -4.01 16.49 -9.84
CA SER A 183 -4.09 17.93 -9.57
C SER A 183 -3.52 18.31 -8.19
N GLU A 184 -3.71 17.47 -7.17
CA GLU A 184 -3.12 17.65 -5.85
C GLU A 184 -1.60 17.51 -5.92
N ARG A 185 -1.10 16.50 -6.64
CA ARG A 185 0.33 16.30 -6.87
C ARG A 185 0.97 17.53 -7.54
N ASP A 186 0.34 18.08 -8.57
CA ASP A 186 0.84 19.28 -9.24
C ASP A 186 0.84 20.51 -8.30
N THR A 187 -0.16 20.61 -7.42
CA THR A 187 -0.22 21.65 -6.37
C THR A 187 0.93 21.50 -5.36
N VAL A 188 1.17 20.27 -4.88
CA VAL A 188 2.27 19.95 -3.96
C VAL A 188 3.63 20.25 -4.60
N HIS A 189 3.82 19.93 -5.89
CA HIS A 189 5.05 20.28 -6.60
C HIS A 189 5.29 21.80 -6.63
N GLN A 190 4.25 22.59 -6.91
CA GLN A 190 4.37 24.06 -6.85
C GLN A 190 4.69 24.57 -5.45
N GLU A 191 4.14 23.97 -4.40
CA GLU A 191 4.47 24.32 -3.01
C GLU A 191 5.92 23.94 -2.66
N ILE A 192 6.40 22.76 -3.09
CA ILE A 192 7.79 22.34 -2.91
C ILE A 192 8.73 23.33 -3.59
N GLU A 193 8.45 23.73 -4.83
CA GLU A 193 9.27 24.71 -5.56
C GLU A 193 9.31 26.08 -4.84
N LYS A 194 8.17 26.55 -4.32
CA LYS A 194 8.10 27.79 -3.51
C LYS A 194 8.93 27.66 -2.24
N LEU A 195 8.77 26.57 -1.48
CA LEU A 195 9.54 26.35 -0.25
C LEU A 195 11.04 26.24 -0.52
N GLN A 196 11.45 25.62 -1.63
CA GLN A 196 12.85 25.56 -2.04
C GLN A 196 13.40 26.94 -2.40
N HIS A 197 12.60 27.77 -3.08
CA HIS A 197 12.97 29.15 -3.38
C HIS A 197 13.12 30.00 -2.11
N ASP A 198 12.14 29.96 -1.21
CA ASP A 198 12.15 30.68 0.06
C ASP A 198 13.30 30.22 0.96
N LEU A 199 13.58 28.91 0.99
CA LEU A 199 14.76 28.35 1.66
C LEU A 199 16.07 28.89 1.06
N GLY A 200 16.13 29.07 -0.25
CA GLY A 200 17.27 29.70 -0.93
C GLY A 200 17.47 31.15 -0.49
N ILE A 201 16.39 31.94 -0.44
CA ILE A 201 16.41 33.34 0.00
C ILE A 201 16.89 33.44 1.45
N THR A 202 16.27 32.67 2.36
CA THR A 202 16.62 32.69 3.79
C THR A 202 18.07 32.25 4.05
N LYS A 203 18.61 31.30 3.29
CA LYS A 203 20.04 30.93 3.36
C LYS A 203 20.96 32.08 2.94
N GLU A 204 20.62 32.80 1.88
CA GLU A 204 21.41 33.95 1.43
C GLU A 204 21.35 35.10 2.43
N GLU A 205 20.18 35.37 3.02
CA GLU A 205 20.01 36.33 4.11
C GLU A 205 20.82 35.95 5.35
N ALA A 206 20.78 34.67 5.76
CA ALA A 206 21.57 34.18 6.89
C ALA A 206 23.08 34.34 6.63
N LYS A 207 23.54 34.08 5.41
CA LYS A 207 24.95 34.30 5.03
C LYS A 207 25.34 35.77 5.15
N LYS A 208 24.51 36.69 4.65
CA LYS A 208 24.75 38.14 4.80
C LYS A 208 24.83 38.56 6.27
N LEU A 209 23.93 38.04 7.11
CA LEU A 209 23.95 38.32 8.55
C LEU A 209 25.20 37.78 9.25
N ILE A 210 25.72 36.63 8.80
CA ILE A 210 27.00 36.08 9.29
C ILE A 210 28.16 37.00 8.89
N ASP A 211 28.24 37.39 7.61
CA ASP A 211 29.29 38.28 7.11
C ASP A 211 29.27 39.63 7.85
N ASP A 212 28.07 40.19 8.09
CA ASP A 212 27.93 41.45 8.83
C ASP A 212 28.26 41.29 10.31
N LYS A 213 27.93 40.15 10.93
CA LYS A 213 28.36 39.84 12.30
C LYS A 213 29.88 39.77 12.41
N GLU A 214 30.57 39.16 11.44
CA GLU A 214 32.03 39.09 11.40
C GLU A 214 32.66 40.49 11.28
N LYS A 215 32.11 41.36 10.42
CA LYS A 215 32.56 42.76 10.31
C LYS A 215 32.43 43.51 11.64
N VAL A 216 31.26 43.43 12.28
CA VAL A 216 31.02 44.06 13.59
C VAL A 216 31.94 43.50 14.67
N PHE A 217 32.27 42.20 14.61
CA PHE A 217 33.21 41.59 15.54
C PHE A 217 34.63 42.14 15.36
N LEU A 218 35.10 42.28 14.11
CA LEU A 218 36.40 42.89 13.81
C LEU A 218 36.46 44.36 14.26
N GLU A 219 35.40 45.13 14.04
CA GLU A 219 35.30 46.52 14.52
C GLU A 219 35.37 46.59 16.05
N LYS A 220 34.68 45.68 16.74
CA LYS A 220 34.73 45.58 18.20
C LYS A 220 36.16 45.27 18.69
N GLU A 221 36.85 44.31 18.09
CA GLU A 221 38.24 44.00 18.45
C GLU A 221 39.18 45.19 18.18
N GLY A 222 38.99 45.89 17.06
CA GLY A 222 39.71 47.12 16.75
C GLY A 222 39.54 48.19 17.84
N LEU A 223 38.30 48.48 18.23
CA LEU A 223 38.00 49.43 19.30
C LEU A 223 38.58 48.98 20.66
N GLN A 224 38.59 47.68 20.95
CA GLN A 224 39.23 47.16 22.17
C GLN A 224 40.74 47.42 22.18
N HIS A 225 41.43 47.19 21.06
CA HIS A 225 42.86 47.51 20.93
C HIS A 225 43.12 49.01 21.07
N GLU A 226 42.29 49.86 20.45
CA GLU A 226 42.38 51.32 20.60
C GLU A 226 42.21 51.77 22.05
N ILE A 227 41.23 51.21 22.77
CA ILE A 227 41.02 51.50 24.20
C ILE A 227 42.28 51.13 25.00
N ILE A 228 42.86 49.95 24.75
CA ILE A 228 44.08 49.51 25.44
C ILE A 228 45.25 50.48 25.16
N ALA A 229 45.40 50.90 23.90
CA ALA A 229 46.44 51.86 23.52
C ALA A 229 46.25 53.22 24.22
N VAL A 230 45.04 53.78 24.21
CA VAL A 230 44.72 55.05 24.88
C VAL A 230 44.92 54.95 26.40
N LEU A 231 44.58 53.81 27.01
CA LEU A 231 44.84 53.58 28.44
C LEU A 231 46.34 53.54 28.75
N ALA A 232 47.15 52.90 27.91
CA ALA A 232 48.60 52.87 28.04
C ALA A 232 49.22 54.26 27.90
N ASP A 233 48.80 55.04 26.90
CA ASP A 233 49.23 56.42 26.69
C ASP A 233 48.86 57.31 27.88
N ARG A 234 47.65 57.15 28.41
CA ARG A 234 47.19 57.86 29.62
C ARG A 234 48.06 57.53 30.83
N ASP A 235 48.36 56.26 31.06
CA ASP A 235 49.17 55.83 32.21
C ASP A 235 50.63 56.29 32.07
N GLN A 236 51.16 56.33 30.84
CA GLN A 236 52.46 56.92 30.53
C GLN A 236 52.50 58.43 30.83
N ALA A 237 51.49 59.18 30.38
CA ALA A 237 51.36 60.60 30.70
C ALA A 237 51.27 60.86 32.22
N PHE A 238 50.58 59.99 32.97
CA PHE A 238 50.53 60.09 34.43
C PHE A 238 51.90 59.88 35.08
N LYS A 239 52.70 58.91 34.60
CA LYS A 239 54.07 58.71 35.08
C LYS A 239 54.94 59.94 34.80
N GLU A 240 54.87 60.49 33.59
CA GLU A 240 55.63 61.70 33.22
C GLU A 240 55.25 62.90 34.11
N VAL A 241 53.96 63.11 34.36
CA VAL A 241 53.48 64.15 35.28
C VAL A 241 54.00 63.92 36.70
N HIS A 242 54.00 62.67 37.18
CA HIS A 242 54.54 62.34 38.49
C HIS A 242 56.05 62.64 38.58
N ASP A 243 56.83 62.17 37.60
CA ASP A 243 58.27 62.40 37.52
C ASP A 243 58.62 63.89 37.46
N LEU A 244 57.84 64.67 36.70
CA LEU A 244 57.99 66.12 36.63
C LEU A 244 57.67 66.79 37.97
N ARG A 245 56.64 66.34 38.70
CA ARG A 245 56.34 66.85 40.05
C ARG A 245 57.45 66.55 41.04
N VAL A 246 58.02 65.35 41.01
CA VAL A 246 59.16 64.97 41.87
C VAL A 246 60.38 65.84 41.55
N ARG A 247 60.71 66.00 40.26
CA ARG A 247 61.79 66.90 39.82
C ARG A 247 61.57 68.34 40.26
N LEU A 248 60.35 68.86 40.13
CA LEU A 248 59.98 70.19 40.61
C LEU A 248 60.20 70.34 42.12
N GLN A 249 59.80 69.35 42.92
CA GLN A 249 60.02 69.37 44.37
C GLN A 249 61.50 69.42 44.73
N ILE A 250 62.35 68.66 44.03
CA ILE A 250 63.81 68.68 44.23
C ILE A 250 64.35 70.08 43.89
N ALA A 251 64.02 70.61 42.71
CA ALA A 251 64.46 71.94 42.28
C ALA A 251 64.01 73.06 43.24
N LEU A 252 62.82 72.95 43.84
CA LEU A 252 62.35 73.89 44.85
C LEU A 252 63.17 73.81 46.14
N LYS A 253 63.55 72.62 46.60
CA LYS A 253 64.44 72.44 47.77
C LYS A 253 65.84 72.99 47.50
N GLU A 254 66.41 72.71 46.34
CA GLU A 254 67.72 73.26 45.92
C GLU A 254 67.68 74.79 45.86
N LYS A 255 66.60 75.37 45.33
CA LYS A 255 66.38 76.81 45.33
C LYS A 255 66.28 77.36 46.76
N GLU A 256 65.53 76.72 47.65
CA GLU A 256 65.40 77.15 49.05
C GLU A 256 66.76 77.11 49.77
N GLN A 257 67.56 76.07 49.55
CA GLN A 257 68.93 75.98 50.07
C GLN A 257 69.82 77.11 49.52
N SER A 258 69.73 77.38 48.22
CA SER A 258 70.48 78.47 47.57
C SER A 258 70.09 79.84 48.14
N VAL A 259 68.80 80.05 48.44
CA VAL A 259 68.32 81.29 49.08
C VAL A 259 68.87 81.41 50.50
N LYS A 260 68.85 80.33 51.31
CA LYS A 260 69.45 80.35 52.65
C LYS A 260 70.93 80.68 52.62
N GLN A 261 71.68 80.08 51.69
CA GLN A 261 73.10 80.41 51.49
C GLN A 261 73.31 81.89 51.12
N LEU A 262 72.44 82.47 50.29
CA LEU A 262 72.50 83.90 49.96
C LEU A 262 72.16 84.78 51.18
N GLU A 263 71.20 84.39 52.02
CA GLU A 263 70.85 85.10 53.26
C GLU A 263 72.02 85.06 54.28
N GLU A 264 72.67 83.90 54.44
CA GLU A 264 73.89 83.75 55.26
C GLU A 264 75.00 84.68 54.75
N GLN A 265 75.28 84.66 53.44
CA GLN A 265 76.24 85.58 52.82
C GLN A 265 75.89 87.05 53.03
N GLN A 266 74.60 87.41 53.02
CA GLN A 266 74.15 88.78 53.31
C GLN A 266 74.35 89.15 54.78
N GLN A 267 74.10 88.23 55.72
CA GLN A 267 74.36 88.44 57.14
C GLN A 267 75.85 88.62 57.41
N ASP A 268 76.70 87.76 56.82
CA ASP A 268 78.15 87.88 56.90
C ASP A 268 78.64 89.22 56.34
N TYR A 269 78.09 89.66 55.21
CA TYR A 269 78.38 90.97 54.65
C TYR A 269 77.97 92.11 55.59
N GLU A 270 76.80 92.04 56.23
CA GLU A 270 76.34 93.06 57.18
C GLU A 270 77.17 93.05 58.47
N MET A 271 77.60 91.87 58.95
CA MET A 271 78.54 91.72 60.06
C MET A 271 79.89 92.35 59.74
N LEU A 272 80.50 92.02 58.60
CA LEU A 272 81.74 92.65 58.13
C LEU A 272 81.58 94.16 57.96
N LYS A 273 80.42 94.62 57.50
CA LYS A 273 80.09 96.05 57.38
C LYS A 273 79.98 96.73 58.75
N GLN A 274 79.44 96.05 59.76
CA GLN A 274 79.40 96.50 61.15
C GLN A 274 80.79 96.52 61.78
N GLU A 275 81.60 95.47 61.61
CA GLU A 275 83.01 95.43 62.04
C GLU A 275 83.81 96.56 61.39
N ARG A 276 83.62 96.80 60.08
CA ARG A 276 84.26 97.91 59.37
C ARG A 276 83.78 99.27 59.88
N ASN A 277 82.49 99.43 60.22
CA ASN A 277 81.98 100.65 60.88
C ASN A 277 82.56 100.83 62.29
N ALA A 278 82.66 99.75 63.08
CA ALA A 278 83.23 99.74 64.41
C ALA A 278 84.72 100.11 64.37
N ALA A 279 85.48 99.49 63.48
CA ALA A 279 86.87 99.84 63.21
C ALA A 279 87.01 101.29 62.73
N GLN A 280 86.07 101.82 61.93
CA GLN A 280 86.05 103.24 61.57
C GLN A 280 85.78 104.15 62.78
N LYS A 281 84.87 103.74 63.69
CA LYS A 281 84.56 104.48 64.92
C LYS A 281 85.74 104.44 65.90
N GLU A 282 86.30 103.27 66.17
CA GLU A 282 87.52 103.09 66.98
C GLU A 282 88.70 103.85 66.38
N ARG A 283 88.86 103.84 65.05
CA ARG A 283 89.85 104.67 64.36
C ARG A 283 89.56 106.16 64.56
N GLY A 284 88.30 106.58 64.51
CA GLY A 284 87.88 107.96 64.82
C GLY A 284 88.21 108.35 66.26
N GLU A 285 87.91 107.48 67.22
CA GLU A 285 88.25 107.64 68.64
C GLU A 285 89.77 107.66 68.85
N ALA A 286 90.52 106.79 68.15
CA ALA A 286 91.97 106.78 68.14
C ALA A 286 92.57 108.03 67.49
N ILE A 287 91.93 108.60 66.46
CA ILE A 287 92.31 109.89 65.87
C ILE A 287 92.03 111.02 66.87
N ILE A 288 90.90 111.02 67.58
CA ILE A 288 90.62 111.99 68.64
C ILE A 288 91.64 111.85 69.79
N HIS A 289 91.98 110.62 70.19
CA HIS A 289 93.04 110.35 71.16
C HIS A 289 94.41 110.79 70.65
N ARG A 290 94.73 110.53 69.38
CA ARG A 290 95.95 111.01 68.73
C ARG A 290 95.96 112.53 68.67
N ASP A 291 94.86 113.20 68.37
CA ASP A 291 94.77 114.65 68.28
C ASP A 291 94.83 115.31 69.67
N ARG A 292 94.36 114.61 70.71
CA ARG A 292 94.61 114.93 72.12
C ARG A 292 96.08 114.79 72.47
N ILE A 293 96.72 113.68 72.10
CA ILE A 293 98.17 113.45 72.25
C ILE A 293 98.96 114.47 71.43
N LEU A 294 98.50 114.87 70.24
CA LEU A 294 99.15 115.87 69.38
C LEU A 294 99.01 117.28 69.97
N LYS A 295 97.91 117.61 70.66
CA LYS A 295 97.81 118.81 71.50
C LYS A 295 98.79 118.76 72.67
N GLU A 296 98.87 117.64 73.37
CA GLU A 296 99.79 117.42 74.50
C GLU A 296 101.27 117.33 74.03
N CYS A 297 101.53 116.93 72.78
CA CYS A 297 102.86 116.87 72.16
C CYS A 297 103.29 118.17 71.46
N PHE A 298 102.36 119.07 71.13
CA PHE A 298 102.70 120.41 70.62
C PHE A 298 103.32 121.31 71.71
N GLU A 299 103.11 120.99 73.00
CA GLU A 299 103.71 121.69 74.14
C GLU A 299 105.07 121.10 74.57
N VAL A 300 105.42 119.88 74.15
CA VAL A 300 106.61 119.15 74.66
C VAL A 300 107.71 118.94 73.59
N LYS A 301 107.48 119.30 72.33
CA LYS A 301 108.39 118.95 71.21
C LYS A 301 109.03 120.15 70.50
N ASN A 302 109.62 121.07 71.27
CA ASN A 302 110.66 122.00 70.79
C ASN A 302 112.07 121.62 71.29
N ILE A 303 112.22 120.38 71.77
CA ILE A 303 113.47 119.84 72.32
C ILE A 303 113.79 118.50 71.66
N LEU A 304 114.96 118.48 71.03
CA LEU A 304 115.77 117.34 70.63
C LEU A 304 115.37 116.48 69.42
N THR A 305 116.14 116.76 68.37
CA THR A 305 116.66 115.98 67.25
C THR A 305 117.42 114.69 67.61
N LEU A 306 117.49 113.77 66.61
CA LEU A 306 118.57 112.80 66.25
C LEU A 306 118.31 111.29 66.44
N ILE A 307 118.45 110.57 65.29
CA ILE A 307 119.02 109.21 65.07
C ILE A 307 118.06 108.01 65.26
N GLU A 308 118.00 106.91 64.48
CA GLU A 308 118.47 106.41 63.16
C GLU A 308 117.82 104.99 62.97
N GLN A 309 117.49 104.58 61.74
CA GLN A 309 117.79 103.28 61.05
C GLN A 309 117.73 101.94 61.84
N GLY A 310 117.32 100.78 61.32
CA GLY A 310 117.12 100.25 59.97
C GLY A 310 117.46 98.74 59.96
N LYS A 311 116.95 98.00 58.95
CA LYS A 311 117.34 96.64 58.49
C LYS A 311 116.89 95.46 59.36
N GLY A 312 116.51 94.28 58.85
CA GLY A 312 116.47 93.72 57.50
C GLY A 312 116.43 92.18 57.64
N ASP A 313 115.54 91.53 56.88
CA ASP A 313 115.72 90.31 56.07
C ASP A 313 116.90 89.36 56.43
N THR A 314 116.84 88.03 56.41
CA THR A 314 115.95 87.01 55.81
C THR A 314 116.56 85.64 56.20
N GLU A 315 115.90 84.55 55.76
CA GLU A 315 116.41 83.17 55.59
C GLU A 315 115.98 82.14 56.64
N ASN A 316 115.63 80.90 56.29
CA ASN A 316 115.19 80.30 55.04
C ASN A 316 114.71 78.87 55.34
N LEU A 317 113.74 78.43 54.54
CA LEU A 317 113.56 77.09 54.00
C LEU A 317 113.94 75.88 54.87
N LYS A 318 112.93 75.37 55.58
CA LYS A 318 112.80 73.92 55.86
C LYS A 318 111.38 73.37 55.82
N LYS A 319 110.37 74.20 55.54
CA LYS A 319 108.95 73.81 55.48
C LYS A 319 108.37 73.44 54.10
N PRO A 320 108.82 73.97 52.95
CA PRO A 320 108.12 73.68 51.69
C PRO A 320 108.45 72.31 51.07
N PHE A 321 109.42 71.56 51.59
CA PHE A 321 109.79 70.24 51.05
C PHE A 321 108.82 69.13 51.50
N ASP A 322 108.33 69.20 52.74
CA ASP A 322 107.40 68.21 53.29
C ASP A 322 105.96 68.40 52.78
N GLU A 323 105.60 69.62 52.34
CA GLU A 323 104.30 69.91 51.71
C GLU A 323 104.25 69.40 50.25
N LEU A 324 105.34 69.54 49.49
CA LEU A 324 105.43 69.03 48.11
C LEU A 324 105.52 67.48 48.04
N SER A 325 106.13 66.83 49.03
CA SER A 325 106.17 65.36 49.13
C SER A 325 104.79 64.75 49.43
N ASN A 326 103.99 65.45 50.25
CA ASN A 326 102.62 65.04 50.58
C ASN A 326 101.62 65.27 49.44
N GLU A 327 101.80 66.32 48.63
CA GLU A 327 100.97 66.52 47.42
C GLU A 327 101.26 65.50 46.32
N LEU A 328 102.54 65.12 46.14
CA LEU A 328 102.92 64.09 45.17
C LEU A 328 102.30 62.72 45.51
N THR A 329 102.25 62.36 46.79
CA THR A 329 101.66 61.09 47.26
C THR A 329 100.13 61.06 47.10
N LYS A 330 99.45 62.21 47.28
CA LYS A 330 98.00 62.33 47.06
C LYS A 330 97.64 62.26 45.58
N ALA A 331 98.43 62.89 44.71
CA ALA A 331 98.23 62.80 43.26
C ALA A 331 98.47 61.38 42.72
N TRP A 332 99.44 60.65 43.28
CA TRP A 332 99.73 59.25 42.92
C TRP A 332 98.56 58.30 43.26
N ASN A 333 98.01 58.40 44.47
CA ASN A 333 96.86 57.59 44.89
C ASN A 333 95.58 57.88 44.07
N ILE A 334 95.35 59.13 43.67
CA ILE A 334 94.20 59.51 42.82
C ILE A 334 94.37 58.94 41.39
N ALA A 335 95.59 58.89 40.87
CA ALA A 335 95.89 58.28 39.58
C ALA A 335 95.67 56.75 39.62
N GLU A 336 96.06 56.07 40.70
CA GLU A 336 95.90 54.61 40.85
C GLU A 336 94.43 54.17 41.00
N VAL A 337 93.61 54.93 41.75
CA VAL A 337 92.16 54.71 41.83
C VAL A 337 91.48 54.96 40.48
N SER A 338 91.94 55.97 39.73
CA SER A 338 91.42 56.26 38.39
C SER A 338 91.80 55.19 37.37
N MET A 339 92.99 54.60 37.49
CA MET A 339 93.41 53.42 36.71
C MET A 339 92.52 52.22 37.02
N SER A 340 92.29 51.94 38.31
CA SER A 340 91.46 50.80 38.75
C SER A 340 90.00 50.92 38.30
N ARG A 341 89.41 52.13 38.31
CA ARG A 341 88.05 52.38 37.78
C ARG A 341 87.96 52.20 36.27
N ARG A 342 89.01 52.59 35.55
CA ARG A 342 89.11 52.42 34.10
C ARG A 342 89.13 50.94 33.74
N ASP A 343 89.96 50.16 34.42
CA ASP A 343 90.10 48.71 34.17
C ASP A 343 88.83 47.94 34.55
N TRP A 344 88.11 48.38 35.61
CA TRP A 344 86.79 47.85 35.93
C TRP A 344 85.76 48.15 34.82
N ALA A 345 85.74 49.36 34.27
CA ALA A 345 84.85 49.72 33.16
C ALA A 345 85.17 48.95 31.86
N PHE A 346 86.46 48.68 31.58
CA PHE A 346 86.86 47.79 30.48
C PHE A 346 86.36 46.35 30.72
N SER A 347 86.51 45.81 31.93
CA SER A 347 86.03 44.46 32.29
C SER A 347 84.49 44.30 32.16
N VAL A 348 83.71 45.30 32.58
CA VAL A 348 82.25 45.30 32.40
C VAL A 348 81.87 45.36 30.93
N ARG A 349 82.56 46.17 30.12
CA ARG A 349 82.33 46.22 28.67
C ARG A 349 82.64 44.89 28.01
N ASP A 350 83.78 44.28 28.31
CA ASP A 350 84.18 42.99 27.73
C ASP A 350 83.24 41.86 28.15
N LYS A 351 82.58 41.98 29.30
CA LYS A 351 81.49 41.09 29.71
C LYS A 351 80.24 41.29 28.84
N VAL A 352 79.80 42.53 28.63
CA VAL A 352 78.65 42.84 27.75
C VAL A 352 78.90 42.43 26.30
N VAL A 353 80.13 42.62 25.80
CA VAL A 353 80.52 42.19 24.44
C VAL A 353 80.41 40.67 24.30
N ARG A 354 80.93 39.90 25.27
CA ARG A 354 80.78 38.43 25.27
C ARG A 354 79.32 37.98 25.34
N GLU A 355 78.51 38.61 26.19
CA GLU A 355 77.08 38.29 26.28
C GLU A 355 76.35 38.58 24.96
N LEU A 356 76.68 39.67 24.27
CA LEU A 356 76.14 39.98 22.95
C LEU A 356 76.59 38.98 21.87
N GLU A 357 77.85 38.52 21.91
CA GLU A 357 78.36 37.48 21.01
C GLU A 357 77.64 36.14 21.23
N ASP A 358 77.38 35.77 22.49
CA ASP A 358 76.59 34.58 22.86
C ASP A 358 75.14 34.67 22.35
N TYR A 359 74.49 35.83 22.50
CA TYR A 359 73.14 36.05 21.95
C TYR A 359 73.13 36.00 20.42
N LYS A 360 74.14 36.57 19.77
CA LYS A 360 74.28 36.53 18.32
C LYS A 360 74.46 35.11 17.80
N GLU A 361 75.20 34.27 18.52
CA GLU A 361 75.39 32.86 18.16
C GLU A 361 74.10 32.04 18.36
N LYS A 362 73.36 32.27 19.45
CA LYS A 362 72.03 31.67 19.65
C LYS A 362 71.02 32.07 18.57
N TYR A 363 71.03 33.34 18.15
CA TYR A 363 70.18 33.81 17.06
C TYR A 363 70.51 33.12 15.73
N LYS A 364 71.81 32.97 15.38
CA LYS A 364 72.23 32.22 14.20
C LYS A 364 71.77 30.75 14.24
N GLN A 365 71.88 30.08 15.40
CA GLN A 365 71.41 28.70 15.55
C GLN A 365 69.89 28.59 15.34
N CYS A 366 69.12 29.55 15.84
CA CYS A 366 67.67 29.60 15.63
C CYS A 366 67.32 29.83 14.15
N MET A 367 68.03 30.74 13.48
CA MET A 367 67.86 30.98 12.04
C MET A 367 68.20 29.74 11.21
N HIS A 368 69.31 29.07 11.50
CA HIS A 368 69.70 27.84 10.80
C HIS A 368 68.66 26.72 11.00
N LYS A 369 68.10 26.59 12.21
CA LYS A 369 67.04 25.60 12.48
C LYS A 369 65.74 25.94 11.73
N ASN A 370 65.43 27.22 11.55
CA ASN A 370 64.29 27.67 10.77
C ASN A 370 64.50 27.40 9.26
N GLU A 371 65.72 27.60 8.75
CA GLU A 371 66.09 27.23 7.38
C GLU A 371 65.94 25.72 7.14
N LEU A 372 66.41 24.87 8.06
CA LEU A 372 66.23 23.41 7.98
C LEU A 372 64.75 23.02 7.95
N LEU A 373 63.92 23.59 8.82
CA LEU A 373 62.47 23.34 8.83
C LEU A 373 61.79 23.83 7.55
N GLN A 374 62.26 24.93 6.97
CA GLN A 374 61.75 25.41 5.68
C GLN A 374 62.12 24.46 4.54
N ASP A 375 63.31 23.86 4.57
CA ASP A 375 63.73 22.89 3.56
C ASP A 375 62.99 21.55 3.71
N GLU A 376 62.78 21.05 4.93
CA GLU A 376 61.89 19.90 5.19
C GLU A 376 60.46 20.15 4.67
N LEU A 377 59.93 21.36 4.86
CA LEU A 377 58.61 21.73 4.36
C LEU A 377 58.54 21.82 2.82
N LYS A 378 59.64 22.22 2.16
CA LYS A 378 59.75 22.18 0.69
C LYS A 378 59.82 20.74 0.19
N GLU A 379 60.56 19.87 0.88
CA GLU A 379 60.69 18.45 0.53
C GLU A 379 59.33 17.73 0.66
N PHE A 380 58.61 17.98 1.76
CA PHE A 380 57.24 17.47 1.96
C PHE A 380 56.28 17.94 0.87
N LYS A 381 56.36 19.22 0.44
CA LYS A 381 55.57 19.74 -0.68
C LYS A 381 55.92 19.07 -2.01
N SER A 382 57.20 18.80 -2.26
CA SER A 382 57.65 18.10 -3.46
C SER A 382 57.14 16.65 -3.50
N GLU A 383 57.21 15.95 -2.37
CA GLU A 383 56.69 14.59 -2.22
C GLU A 383 55.16 14.53 -2.39
N TYR A 384 54.46 15.53 -1.85
CA TYR A 384 53.02 15.69 -2.05
C TYR A 384 52.66 15.92 -3.53
N GLU A 385 53.38 16.79 -4.23
CA GLU A 385 53.16 17.02 -5.67
C GLU A 385 53.50 15.78 -6.52
N LEU A 386 54.49 14.97 -6.11
CA LEU A 386 54.79 13.70 -6.76
C LEU A 386 53.65 12.69 -6.60
N LYS A 387 53.11 12.55 -5.37
CA LYS A 387 51.94 11.70 -5.07
C LYS A 387 50.70 12.15 -5.84
N LYS A 388 50.47 13.46 -5.92
CA LYS A 388 49.39 14.06 -6.71
C LYS A 388 49.51 13.73 -8.20
N LYS A 389 50.71 13.83 -8.78
CA LYS A 389 50.98 13.43 -10.17
C LYS A 389 50.80 11.92 -10.39
N TRP A 390 51.21 11.08 -9.43
CA TRP A 390 51.02 9.63 -9.48
C TRP A 390 49.52 9.27 -9.48
N PHE A 391 48.73 9.89 -8.60
CA PHE A 391 47.26 9.71 -8.58
C PHE A 391 46.61 10.18 -9.88
N ALA A 392 47.02 11.32 -10.42
CA ALA A 392 46.53 11.81 -11.72
C ALA A 392 46.85 10.84 -12.87
N SER A 393 48.05 10.24 -12.87
CA SER A 393 48.44 9.24 -13.87
C SER A 393 47.62 7.94 -13.75
N ILE A 394 47.25 7.53 -12.54
CA ILE A 394 46.37 6.37 -12.31
C ILE A 394 44.96 6.65 -12.85
N ILE A 395 44.42 7.84 -12.58
CA ILE A 395 43.11 8.27 -13.09
C ILE A 395 43.12 8.26 -14.63
N GLN A 396 44.19 8.76 -15.25
CA GLN A 396 44.34 8.76 -16.71
C GLN A 396 44.43 7.34 -17.29
N GLN A 397 45.10 6.41 -16.61
CA GLN A 397 45.18 4.99 -17.01
C GLN A 397 43.83 4.28 -16.89
N LEU A 398 43.02 4.61 -15.88
CA LEU A 398 41.66 4.09 -15.71
C LEU A 398 40.69 4.63 -16.78
N GLN A 399 40.87 5.89 -17.21
CA GLN A 399 40.07 6.50 -18.29
C GLN A 399 40.36 5.93 -19.68
N LEU A 400 41.56 5.39 -19.92
CA LEU A 400 41.93 4.78 -21.19
C LEU A 400 41.45 3.33 -21.35
N ARG A 401 40.83 2.72 -20.31
CA ARG A 401 40.50 1.28 -20.27
C ARG A 401 39.02 0.91 -20.44
N SER A 402 38.16 1.82 -20.89
CA SER A 402 36.77 1.49 -21.26
C SER A 402 36.20 2.44 -22.32
N PRO A 403 35.85 1.95 -23.53
CA PRO A 403 35.03 2.68 -24.48
C PRO A 403 33.62 2.06 -24.51
N VAL A 404 32.70 2.51 -23.66
CA VAL A 404 31.27 2.31 -23.88
C VAL A 404 30.57 3.60 -23.47
N GLY A 405 30.11 4.34 -24.48
CA GLY A 405 29.34 5.54 -24.29
C GLY A 405 27.98 5.23 -23.68
N PHE A 406 27.52 6.10 -22.79
CA PHE A 406 26.11 6.36 -22.65
C PHE A 406 25.90 7.80 -22.20
N ASP A 407 25.10 8.50 -23.00
CA ASP A 407 24.80 9.93 -22.91
C ASP A 407 23.92 10.21 -21.68
N LEU A 408 24.34 11.22 -20.93
CA LEU A 408 23.75 11.67 -19.67
C LEU A 408 22.83 12.84 -19.95
N SER A 409 21.53 12.62 -19.86
CA SER A 409 20.56 13.69 -19.69
C SER A 409 19.67 13.42 -18.47
N SER A 410 20.08 14.05 -17.35
CA SER A 410 19.23 14.63 -16.30
C SER A 410 18.37 13.64 -15.47
N VAL A 411 18.41 13.56 -14.14
CA VAL A 411 18.39 14.59 -13.09
C VAL A 411 18.74 13.95 -11.73
N HIS A 412 19.29 14.78 -10.82
CA HIS A 412 19.26 14.70 -9.34
C HIS A 412 20.37 13.93 -8.59
N LEU A 413 21.48 14.64 -8.35
CA LEU A 413 22.26 14.49 -7.12
C LEU A 413 21.55 15.24 -5.98
N GLN A 414 21.07 14.51 -4.98
CA GLN A 414 21.05 15.00 -3.61
C GLN A 414 22.30 14.49 -2.89
N SER A 415 23.07 15.47 -2.42
CA SER A 415 24.22 15.43 -1.52
C SER A 415 23.98 14.55 -0.29
N SER A 416 24.96 13.72 0.10
CA SER A 416 25.84 13.98 1.27
C SER A 416 26.73 12.78 1.63
N GLN A 417 28.04 13.03 1.55
CA GLN A 417 29.15 12.44 2.32
C GLN A 417 29.05 10.95 2.73
N ASP A 418 29.42 10.11 1.77
CA ASP A 418 29.96 8.78 2.03
C ASP A 418 31.40 8.93 2.56
N SER A 419 31.59 8.59 3.84
CA SER A 419 32.90 8.36 4.45
C SER A 419 32.99 6.89 4.82
N ALA A 420 33.51 6.08 3.91
CA ALA A 420 34.17 4.83 4.22
C ALA A 420 35.61 4.90 3.70
N ILE A 421 36.50 5.30 4.61
CA ILE A 421 37.89 4.86 4.60
C ILE A 421 37.82 3.42 5.12
N ASP A 422 37.91 2.44 4.21
CA ASP A 422 38.09 1.04 4.56
C ASP A 422 39.48 0.86 5.19
N THR A 423 39.48 0.67 6.50
CA THR A 423 40.54 0.01 7.24
C THR A 423 39.93 -1.26 7.82
N ASP A 424 40.27 -2.39 7.21
CA ASP A 424 40.06 -3.79 7.63
C ASP A 424 39.00 -4.05 8.72
N SER A 425 37.77 -4.46 8.34
CA SER A 425 36.82 -5.04 9.28
C SER A 425 35.88 -6.06 8.64
N LEU A 426 35.72 -7.18 9.36
CA LEU A 426 34.89 -8.34 9.04
C LEU A 426 33.54 -7.92 8.45
N SER A 427 33.27 -8.35 7.21
CA SER A 427 32.00 -8.10 6.53
C SER A 427 30.86 -8.84 7.25
N TYR A 428 30.15 -8.15 8.15
CA TYR A 428 28.88 -8.64 8.65
C TYR A 428 27.87 -8.62 7.49
N HIS A 429 27.35 -9.79 7.14
CA HIS A 429 26.31 -9.94 6.13
C HIS A 429 25.02 -9.30 6.64
N ILE A 430 24.66 -8.13 6.11
CA ILE A 430 23.40 -7.45 6.44
C ILE A 430 22.32 -8.01 5.51
N GLU A 431 21.39 -8.79 6.07
CA GLU A 431 20.22 -9.31 5.37
C GLU A 431 18.99 -8.48 5.72
N THR A 432 18.22 -8.06 4.71
CA THR A 432 17.00 -7.27 4.90
C THR A 432 15.78 -8.19 4.85
N VAL A 433 15.08 -8.34 5.97
CA VAL A 433 13.89 -9.19 6.08
C VAL A 433 12.63 -8.35 6.20
N VAL A 434 11.68 -8.51 5.27
CA VAL A 434 10.38 -7.83 5.29
C VAL A 434 9.36 -8.66 6.05
N LEU A 435 8.77 -8.12 7.12
CA LEU A 435 7.71 -8.77 7.91
C LEU A 435 6.36 -8.11 7.60
N GLU A 436 5.47 -8.85 6.94
CA GLU A 436 4.09 -8.40 6.67
C GLU A 436 3.21 -8.68 7.89
N LYS A 437 2.50 -7.65 8.37
CA LYS A 437 1.61 -7.74 9.53
C LYS A 437 0.20 -8.09 9.09
N ASN A 438 -0.29 -9.25 9.51
CA ASN A 438 -1.72 -9.56 9.44
C ASN A 438 -2.48 -8.84 10.57
N MET A 439 -3.62 -8.24 10.25
CA MET A 439 -4.39 -7.36 11.15
C MET A 439 -4.95 -8.06 12.41
N GLU A 440 -4.88 -9.40 12.48
CA GLU A 440 -5.35 -10.20 13.63
C GLU A 440 -4.26 -10.40 14.70
N ASP A 441 -2.97 -10.30 14.33
CA ASP A 441 -1.85 -10.48 15.25
C ASP A 441 -1.43 -9.15 15.90
N LYS A 442 -1.58 -9.05 17.22
CA LYS A 442 -1.30 -7.83 17.99
C LYS A 442 0.20 -7.50 18.13
N THR A 443 1.11 -8.42 17.79
CA THR A 443 2.56 -8.25 17.97
C THR A 443 3.34 -8.85 16.82
N PHE A 444 4.54 -8.32 16.53
CA PHE A 444 5.42 -8.84 15.46
C PHE A 444 6.20 -10.11 15.85
N GLY A 445 6.04 -10.61 17.08
CA GLY A 445 6.67 -11.84 17.55
C GLY A 445 8.11 -11.69 18.03
N PHE A 446 8.60 -10.47 18.21
CA PHE A 446 9.92 -10.17 18.79
C PHE A 446 9.85 -8.96 19.73
N ASN A 447 10.77 -8.91 20.68
CA ASN A 447 10.94 -7.81 21.63
C ASN A 447 12.10 -6.92 21.21
N ILE A 448 11.88 -5.62 21.25
CA ILE A 448 12.92 -4.61 21.03
C ILE A 448 13.44 -4.06 22.37
N GLY A 449 14.72 -3.70 22.41
CA GLY A 449 15.36 -3.01 23.52
C GLY A 449 16.38 -2.00 23.00
N GLY A 450 16.81 -1.07 23.85
CA GLY A 450 17.61 0.08 23.42
C GLY A 450 16.72 1.26 23.00
N GLY A 451 17.28 2.19 22.24
CA GLY A 451 16.62 3.47 21.92
C GLY A 451 16.97 4.59 22.88
N SER A 452 16.52 5.81 22.56
CA SER A 452 16.85 7.03 23.29
C SER A 452 16.43 7.01 24.76
N ASP A 453 15.35 6.29 25.07
CA ASP A 453 14.69 6.34 26.38
C ASP A 453 15.29 5.32 27.37
N ALA A 454 15.92 4.25 26.85
CA ALA A 454 16.55 3.19 27.64
C ALA A 454 17.75 2.57 26.88
N PRO A 455 18.83 3.34 26.67
CA PRO A 455 19.97 2.89 25.87
C PRO A 455 20.70 1.72 26.54
N LEU A 456 21.04 0.69 25.75
CA LEU A 456 21.73 -0.50 26.26
C LEU A 456 23.20 -0.23 26.61
N THR A 457 23.83 0.76 25.95
CA THR A 457 25.16 1.25 26.29
C THR A 457 25.16 2.79 26.35
N PRO A 458 25.99 3.41 27.22
CA PRO A 458 26.06 4.86 27.29
C PRO A 458 26.50 5.45 25.95
N HIS A 459 25.69 6.36 25.40
CA HIS A 459 25.88 7.01 24.08
C HIS A 459 25.49 6.19 22.84
N ASP A 460 24.82 5.04 22.98
CA ASP A 460 24.23 4.31 21.85
C ASP A 460 22.70 4.27 21.91
N SER A 461 22.06 4.98 20.98
CA SER A 461 20.59 5.03 20.84
C SER A 461 20.06 3.99 19.84
N SER A 462 20.88 3.02 19.44
CA SER A 462 20.45 1.94 18.54
C SER A 462 19.37 1.08 19.19
N VAL A 463 18.44 0.59 18.37
CA VAL A 463 17.36 -0.31 18.78
C VAL A 463 17.70 -1.72 18.32
N PHE A 464 17.66 -2.68 19.24
CA PHE A 464 18.03 -4.07 19.00
C PHE A 464 16.85 -4.99 19.24
N VAL A 465 16.80 -6.11 18.53
CA VAL A 465 15.88 -7.21 18.85
C VAL A 465 16.51 -8.04 19.96
N VAL A 466 15.90 -8.06 21.14
CA VAL A 466 16.44 -8.72 22.35
C VAL A 466 15.97 -10.17 22.46
N ALA A 467 14.78 -10.48 21.95
CA ALA A 467 14.25 -11.84 21.93
C ALA A 467 13.26 -12.05 20.78
N VAL A 468 13.31 -13.22 20.14
CA VAL A 468 12.33 -13.65 19.13
C VAL A 468 11.54 -14.82 19.69
N HIS A 469 10.21 -14.76 19.64
CA HIS A 469 9.33 -15.80 20.16
C HIS A 469 9.17 -16.92 19.14
N GLN A 470 9.46 -18.15 19.55
CA GLN A 470 9.34 -19.33 18.68
C GLN A 470 7.89 -19.55 18.22
N GLY A 471 7.72 -19.91 16.95
CA GLY A 471 6.40 -20.13 16.33
C GLY A 471 5.75 -18.90 15.69
N THR A 472 6.37 -17.72 15.79
CA THR A 472 5.86 -16.46 15.21
C THR A 472 6.37 -16.21 13.78
N VAL A 473 5.82 -15.19 13.10
CA VAL A 473 6.25 -14.80 11.74
C VAL A 473 7.72 -14.38 11.71
N ALA A 474 8.20 -13.70 12.75
CA ALA A 474 9.60 -13.31 12.88
C ALA A 474 10.54 -14.52 13.01
N ALA A 475 10.16 -15.54 13.78
CA ALA A 475 10.95 -16.76 13.95
C ALA A 475 11.00 -17.67 12.70
N LYS A 476 10.18 -17.38 11.67
CA LYS A 476 10.19 -18.13 10.40
C LYS A 476 11.07 -17.49 9.33
N LYS A 477 11.47 -16.23 9.52
CA LYS A 477 12.26 -15.45 8.55
C LYS A 477 13.66 -15.06 9.06
N LEU A 478 13.94 -15.32 10.33
CA LEU A 478 15.26 -15.28 10.98
C LEU A 478 15.65 -16.71 11.29
#